data_AF-A0A6P8I272-F1
#
_entry.id   AF-A0A6P8I272-F1
#
_cell.length_a   1.000
_cell.length_b   1.000
_cell.length_c   1.000
_cell.angle_alpha   90.00
_cell.angle_beta   90.00
_cell.angle_gamma   90.00
#
_symmetry.space_group_name_H-M   'P 1'
#
loop_
_entity.id
_entity.type
_entity.pdbx_description
1 polymer ?
#
loop_
_entity_poly.entity_id
_entity_poly.type
_entity_poly.pdbx_seq_one_letter_code
_entity_poly.pdbx_strand_id
1 'polypeptide(L)'
;MAISAEESEAQANIPVRRTESFPYLAINVSISDGTAKSTLDYQDFNPLLVTFSPGQSTVDAIIPLVEDDIYESGGDESFTVEVLDSFANVHVENITQTVVTIKDDDDGLYSNGKEGWCSVRSLACDRVGVHWQNEAWDWTK
;
A
#
# COMPACT_ATOMS: atom_id res chain seq x y z
N MET A 1 11.20 -11.95 5.24
CA MET A 1 11.33 -10.50 5.40
C MET A 1 9.98 -9.92 5.01
N ALA A 2 9.35 -9.14 5.88
CA ALA A 2 8.10 -8.45 5.56
C ALA A 2 8.45 -7.08 5.00
N ILE A 3 7.83 -6.68 3.89
CA ILE A 3 7.95 -5.34 3.31
C ILE A 3 6.65 -4.61 3.60
N SER A 4 6.73 -3.38 4.07
CA SER A 4 5.58 -2.51 4.26
C SER A 4 5.90 -1.10 3.79
N ALA A 5 4.92 -0.41 3.23
CA ALA A 5 4.96 1.01 2.90
C ALA A 5 3.66 1.66 3.40
N GLU A 6 3.71 2.94 3.73
CA GLU A 6 2.47 3.73 3.91
C GLU A 6 1.90 4.04 2.52
N GLU A 7 0.58 4.15 2.40
CA GLU A 7 -0.11 4.39 1.13
C GLU A 7 0.28 5.75 0.49
N SER A 8 0.51 6.77 1.32
CA SER A 8 1.09 8.05 0.89
C SER A 8 2.56 7.98 0.43
N GLU A 9 3.25 6.85 0.59
CA GLU A 9 4.53 6.67 -0.08
C GLU A 9 4.30 6.47 -1.58
N ALA A 10 4.97 7.26 -2.43
CA ALA A 10 4.82 7.14 -3.89
C ALA A 10 5.13 5.73 -4.46
N GLN A 11 5.87 4.89 -3.71
CA GLN A 11 6.29 3.57 -4.16
C GLN A 11 6.71 2.66 -3.00
N ALA A 12 6.43 1.37 -3.13
CA ALA A 12 7.07 0.32 -2.35
C ALA A 12 8.41 -0.08 -2.98
N ASN A 13 9.46 -0.15 -2.14
CA ASN A 13 10.81 -0.56 -2.55
C ASN A 13 11.11 -1.98 -2.05
N ILE A 14 11.13 -2.96 -2.96
CA ILE A 14 11.34 -4.37 -2.63
C ILE A 14 12.79 -4.75 -2.95
N PRO A 15 13.67 -4.95 -1.96
CA PRO A 15 15.07 -5.24 -2.22
C PRO A 15 15.26 -6.66 -2.78
N VAL A 16 15.70 -6.75 -4.03
CA VAL A 16 16.09 -8.00 -4.67
C VAL A 16 17.58 -8.20 -4.48
N ARG A 17 17.95 -9.35 -3.91
CA ARG A 17 19.35 -9.71 -3.62
C ARG A 17 19.81 -10.81 -4.57
N ARG A 18 21.02 -10.65 -5.10
CA ARG A 18 21.73 -11.72 -5.82
C ARG A 18 22.99 -12.13 -5.07
N THR A 19 23.35 -13.39 -5.22
CA THR A 19 24.55 -14.01 -4.63
C THR A 19 25.60 -14.32 -5.70
N GLU A 20 26.80 -14.70 -5.26
CA GLU A 20 27.92 -15.14 -6.10
C GLU A 20 28.57 -14.06 -6.97
N SER A 21 28.30 -14.06 -8.27
CA SER A 21 28.97 -13.21 -9.26
C SER A 21 28.16 -11.94 -9.55
N PHE A 22 28.85 -10.85 -9.88
CA PHE A 22 28.23 -9.55 -10.14
C PHE A 22 28.43 -9.02 -11.58
N PRO A 23 28.25 -9.80 -12.66
CA PRO A 23 28.17 -9.25 -14.01
C PRO A 23 26.86 -8.46 -14.19
N TYR A 24 26.56 -7.99 -15.41
CA TYR A 24 25.20 -7.54 -15.72
C TYR A 24 24.21 -8.70 -15.58
N LEU A 25 23.04 -8.45 -14.97
CA LEU A 25 21.94 -9.42 -14.88
C LEU A 25 20.61 -8.69 -15.00
N ALA A 26 19.64 -9.31 -15.70
CA ALA A 26 18.25 -8.89 -15.66
C ALA A 26 17.40 -10.07 -15.18
N ILE A 27 16.39 -9.79 -14.36
CA ILE A 27 15.39 -10.76 -13.91
C ILE A 27 14.00 -10.15 -14.11
N ASN A 28 13.00 -11.01 -14.22
CA ASN A 28 11.59 -10.59 -14.19
C ASN A 28 11.01 -10.91 -12.81
N VAL A 29 10.17 -10.03 -12.30
CA VAL A 29 9.33 -10.32 -11.14
C VAL A 29 7.86 -10.25 -11.54
N SER A 30 7.05 -11.19 -11.06
CA SER A 30 5.60 -11.14 -11.15
C SER A 30 5.01 -10.46 -9.93
N ILE A 31 3.87 -9.81 -10.13
CA ILE A 31 3.07 -9.20 -9.07
C ILE A 31 1.68 -9.85 -9.14
N SER A 32 1.15 -10.23 -7.98
CA SER A 32 -0.18 -10.82 -7.86
C SER A 32 -0.97 -10.12 -6.78
N ASP A 33 -2.22 -9.77 -7.08
CA ASP A 33 -3.16 -9.20 -6.12
C ASP A 33 -3.30 -10.07 -4.87
N GLY A 34 -3.46 -9.41 -3.72
CA GLY A 34 -3.91 -10.03 -2.48
C GLY A 34 -5.23 -9.38 -2.06
N THR A 35 -5.24 -8.72 -0.91
CA THR A 35 -6.32 -7.77 -0.57
C THR A 35 -6.19 -6.51 -1.40
N ALA A 36 -4.97 -5.97 -1.53
CA ALA A 36 -4.64 -4.90 -2.46
C ALA A 36 -4.82 -5.35 -3.91
N LYS A 37 -5.39 -4.47 -4.72
CA LYS A 37 -5.77 -4.59 -6.12
C LYS A 37 -5.01 -3.61 -6.99
N SER A 38 -4.52 -4.13 -8.12
CA SER A 38 -3.95 -3.29 -9.16
C SER A 38 -4.91 -2.17 -9.60
N THR A 39 -4.35 -1.00 -9.85
CA THR A 39 -5.02 0.26 -10.21
C THR A 39 -5.78 0.94 -9.07
N LEU A 40 -6.14 0.23 -7.99
CA LEU A 40 -6.73 0.83 -6.80
C LEU A 40 -5.66 1.21 -5.79
N ASP A 41 -4.77 0.27 -5.45
CA ASP A 41 -3.83 0.46 -4.32
C ASP A 41 -2.37 0.46 -4.80
N TYR A 42 -2.10 -0.15 -5.97
CA TYR A 42 -0.77 -0.16 -6.59
C TYR A 42 -0.84 -0.25 -8.12
N GLN A 43 0.25 0.10 -8.80
CA GLN A 43 0.37 -0.06 -10.25
C GLN A 43 1.08 -1.37 -10.61
N ASP A 44 0.37 -2.27 -11.29
CA ASP A 44 0.94 -3.54 -11.75
C ASP A 44 1.73 -3.38 -13.05
N PHE A 45 2.98 -3.86 -13.04
CA PHE A 45 3.88 -3.92 -14.18
C PHE A 45 4.30 -5.36 -14.49
N ASN A 46 3.43 -6.36 -14.32
CA ASN A 46 3.78 -7.78 -14.48
C ASN A 46 3.98 -8.22 -15.96
N PRO A 47 5.15 -8.80 -16.34
CA PRO A 47 6.35 -8.97 -15.53
C PRO A 47 7.20 -7.70 -15.44
N LEU A 48 7.63 -7.34 -14.22
CA LEU A 48 8.46 -6.17 -13.95
C LEU A 48 9.93 -6.53 -14.13
N LEU A 49 10.63 -5.80 -14.99
CA LEU A 49 12.05 -6.03 -15.28
C LEU A 49 12.95 -5.35 -14.22
N VAL A 50 13.73 -6.16 -13.50
CA VAL A 50 14.74 -5.68 -12.53
C VAL A 50 16.14 -5.92 -13.11
N THR A 51 16.98 -4.87 -13.14
CA THR A 51 18.31 -4.94 -13.73
C THR A 51 19.41 -4.65 -12.71
N PHE A 52 20.41 -5.52 -12.67
CA PHE A 52 21.63 -5.37 -11.90
C PHE A 52 22.76 -4.95 -12.84
N SER A 53 23.30 -3.76 -12.63
CA SER A 53 24.56 -3.35 -13.25
C SER A 53 25.73 -4.15 -12.68
N PRO A 54 26.86 -4.23 -13.40
CA PRO A 54 28.07 -4.87 -12.89
C PRO A 54 28.46 -4.34 -11.51
N GLY A 55 28.74 -5.25 -10.57
CA GLY A 55 29.13 -4.93 -9.19
C GLY A 55 27.98 -4.69 -8.20
N GLN A 56 26.72 -4.54 -8.64
CA GLN A 56 25.58 -4.39 -7.72
C GLN A 56 25.17 -5.73 -7.13
N SER A 57 25.01 -5.88 -5.82
CA SER A 57 24.49 -7.11 -5.19
C SER A 57 23.03 -7.00 -4.75
N THR A 58 22.49 -5.78 -4.75
CA THR A 58 21.11 -5.48 -4.36
C THR A 58 20.57 -4.35 -5.24
N VAL A 59 19.35 -4.52 -5.73
CA VAL A 59 18.58 -3.53 -6.49
C VAL A 59 17.13 -3.65 -6.04
N ASP A 60 16.43 -2.53 -5.93
CA ASP A 60 15.01 -2.55 -5.57
C ASP A 60 14.14 -2.81 -6.81
N ALA A 61 13.18 -3.72 -6.69
CA ALA A 61 12.00 -3.71 -7.52
C ALA A 61 11.08 -2.60 -7.01
N ILE A 62 10.83 -1.61 -7.84
CA ILE A 62 10.05 -0.42 -7.49
C ILE A 62 8.63 -0.61 -8.01
N ILE A 63 7.66 -0.59 -7.10
CA ILE A 63 6.24 -0.73 -7.41
C ILE A 63 5.54 0.55 -6.96
N PRO A 64 5.03 1.38 -7.89
CA PRO A 64 4.29 2.58 -7.53
C PRO A 64 3.03 2.23 -6.75
N LEU A 65 2.77 2.98 -5.69
CA LEU A 65 1.51 2.91 -4.96
C LEU A 65 0.53 3.93 -5.53
N VAL A 66 -0.75 3.69 -5.30
CA VAL A 66 -1.81 4.65 -5.61
C VAL A 66 -2.23 5.24 -4.27
N GLU A 67 -1.99 6.53 -4.09
CA GLU A 67 -2.47 7.30 -2.94
C GLU A 67 -3.87 7.83 -3.27
N ASP A 68 -4.81 7.67 -2.34
CA ASP A 68 -6.08 8.38 -2.37
C ASP A 68 -6.41 9.05 -1.02
N ASP A 69 -7.68 9.36 -0.76
CA ASP A 69 -8.15 10.02 0.47
C ASP A 69 -9.28 9.18 1.13
N ILE A 70 -9.29 7.86 0.89
CA ILE A 70 -10.34 6.91 1.26
C ILE A 70 -9.80 5.94 2.31
N TYR A 71 -10.30 6.09 3.53
CA TYR A 71 -10.04 5.11 4.59
C TYR A 71 -10.48 3.68 4.24
N GLU A 72 -9.50 2.78 4.25
CA GLU A 72 -9.65 1.35 4.00
C GLU A 72 -10.02 0.63 5.30
N SER A 73 -11.34 0.57 5.56
CA SER A 73 -11.89 -0.05 6.78
C SER A 73 -11.58 -1.54 6.96
N GLY A 74 -11.05 -2.20 5.93
CA GLY A 74 -10.49 -3.57 6.01
C GLY A 74 -9.17 -3.66 6.77
N GLY A 75 -8.51 -2.52 7.03
CA GLY A 75 -7.15 -2.42 7.55
C GLY A 75 -6.10 -2.59 6.45
N ASP A 76 -4.83 -2.71 6.83
CA ASP A 76 -3.70 -2.85 5.91
C ASP A 76 -3.96 -3.88 4.81
N GLU A 77 -3.65 -3.47 3.58
CA GLU A 77 -3.81 -4.30 2.41
C GLU A 77 -2.49 -4.93 1.96
N SER A 78 -2.55 -5.95 1.10
CA SER A 78 -1.33 -6.61 0.65
C SER A 78 -1.43 -7.20 -0.74
N PHE A 79 -0.28 -7.23 -1.41
CA PHE A 79 -0.06 -7.93 -2.67
C PHE A 79 1.24 -8.75 -2.58
N THR A 80 1.46 -9.64 -3.55
CA THR A 80 2.58 -10.57 -3.54
C THR A 80 3.51 -10.32 -4.72
N VAL A 81 4.82 -10.32 -4.46
CA VAL A 81 5.88 -10.19 -5.47
C VAL A 81 6.70 -11.46 -5.52
N GLU A 82 6.93 -12.00 -6.72
CA GLU A 82 7.69 -13.24 -6.93
C GLU A 82 8.74 -13.07 -8.04
N VAL A 83 9.94 -13.60 -7.83
CA VAL A 83 11.00 -13.66 -8.84
C VAL A 83 10.72 -14.81 -9.81
N LEU A 84 10.63 -14.50 -11.10
CA LEU A 84 10.46 -15.49 -12.16
C LEU A 84 11.83 -16.07 -12.57
N ASP A 85 11.91 -17.39 -12.78
CA ASP A 85 13.14 -18.13 -13.11
C ASP A 85 13.71 -17.89 -14.53
N SER A 86 13.28 -16.82 -15.19
CA SER A 86 13.24 -16.72 -16.65
C SER A 86 14.57 -16.49 -17.40
N PHE A 87 15.73 -16.77 -16.80
CA PHE A 87 17.02 -16.60 -17.47
C PHE A 87 17.92 -17.83 -17.32
N ALA A 88 18.50 -18.28 -18.43
CA ALA A 88 19.25 -19.55 -18.54
C ALA A 88 20.46 -19.70 -17.58
N ASN A 89 20.88 -18.62 -16.90
CA ASN A 89 22.00 -18.60 -15.94
C ASN A 89 21.59 -18.05 -14.57
N VAL A 90 20.29 -17.99 -14.27
CA VAL A 90 19.78 -17.54 -12.96
C VAL A 90 19.20 -18.75 -12.25
N HIS A 91 19.79 -19.10 -11.12
CA HIS A 91 19.17 -20.00 -10.16
C HIS A 91 18.53 -19.15 -9.06
N VAL A 92 17.24 -19.35 -8.86
CA VAL A 92 16.51 -18.70 -7.77
C VAL A 92 16.65 -19.57 -6.53
N GLU A 93 17.16 -18.99 -5.44
CA GLU A 93 17.42 -19.65 -4.16
C GLU A 93 16.17 -19.62 -3.23
N ASN A 94 16.36 -19.90 -1.94
CA ASN A 94 15.30 -20.19 -0.94
C ASN A 94 14.16 -19.17 -0.75
N ILE A 95 14.29 -17.90 -1.16
CA ILE A 95 13.21 -16.91 -1.05
C ILE A 95 12.96 -16.34 -2.43
N THR A 96 11.91 -16.85 -3.08
CA THR A 96 11.47 -16.41 -4.40
C THR A 96 10.33 -15.41 -4.31
N GLN A 97 9.67 -15.30 -3.15
CA GLN A 97 8.42 -14.56 -3.00
C GLN A 97 8.41 -13.76 -1.70
N THR A 98 7.76 -12.60 -1.73
CA THR A 98 7.48 -11.78 -0.54
C THR A 98 6.10 -11.17 -0.63
N VAL A 99 5.52 -10.89 0.53
CA VAL A 99 4.27 -10.13 0.67
C VAL A 99 4.64 -8.69 0.98
N VAL A 100 4.05 -7.77 0.23
CA VAL A 100 4.13 -6.33 0.45
C VAL A 100 2.83 -5.90 1.10
N THR A 101 2.93 -5.18 2.22
CA THR A 101 1.79 -4.59 2.94
C THR A 101 1.72 -3.09 2.63
N ILE A 102 0.56 -2.61 2.21
CA ILE A 102 0.23 -1.19 2.10
C ILE A 102 -0.55 -0.83 3.36
N LYS A 103 -0.08 0.18 4.08
CA LYS A 103 -0.77 0.70 5.26
C LYS A 103 -1.49 1.95 4.86
N ASP A 104 -2.81 1.89 5.00
CA ASP A 104 -3.69 3.03 4.86
C ASP A 104 -3.34 4.09 5.92
N ASP A 105 -3.12 5.32 5.46
CA ASP A 105 -2.85 6.49 6.30
C ASP A 105 -3.96 7.55 6.26
N ASP A 106 -5.13 7.20 5.72
CA ASP A 106 -6.31 8.03 5.71
C ASP A 106 -7.15 7.93 6.98
N ASP A 107 -7.86 9.03 7.28
CA ASP A 107 -8.79 9.09 8.40
C ASP A 107 -10.20 8.69 7.95
N GLY A 108 -10.77 7.65 8.58
CA GLY A 108 -12.16 7.19 8.34
C GLY A 108 -13.28 8.14 8.75
N LEU A 109 -12.97 9.41 9.01
CA LEU A 109 -13.94 10.43 9.33
C LEU A 109 -14.49 11.03 8.04
N TYR A 110 -15.67 10.56 7.64
CA TYR A 110 -16.52 11.13 6.59
C TYR A 110 -16.65 12.66 6.76
N SER A 111 -15.78 13.43 6.12
CA SER A 111 -15.82 14.89 6.18
C SER A 111 -16.76 15.42 5.11
N ASN A 112 -18.07 15.17 5.29
CA ASN A 112 -19.07 15.93 4.57
C ASN A 112 -19.09 17.37 5.11
N GLY A 113 -18.21 18.18 4.53
CA GLY A 113 -18.17 19.63 4.51
C GLY A 113 -18.94 20.40 5.60
N LYS A 114 -18.14 21.09 6.41
CA LYS A 114 -18.43 22.29 7.22
C LYS A 114 -18.76 22.04 8.69
N GLU A 115 -17.85 22.58 9.51
CA GLU A 115 -17.88 22.77 10.96
C GLU A 115 -17.35 21.59 11.80
N GLY A 116 -16.03 21.55 11.93
CA GLY A 116 -15.40 21.79 13.23
C GLY A 116 -15.52 20.73 14.33
N TRP A 117 -14.35 20.17 14.67
CA TRP A 117 -13.94 19.75 16.01
C TRP A 117 -14.63 18.52 16.63
N CYS A 118 -14.01 17.35 16.41
CA CYS A 118 -13.80 16.38 17.49
C CYS A 118 -12.67 15.40 17.14
N SER A 119 -11.42 15.73 17.47
CA SER A 119 -10.32 14.75 17.47
C SER A 119 -10.34 14.01 18.80
N VAL A 120 -10.62 12.70 18.75
CA VAL A 120 -10.65 11.81 19.92
C VAL A 120 -9.24 11.47 20.41
N ARG A 121 -8.45 12.46 20.84
CA ARG A 121 -7.29 12.20 21.73
C ARG A 121 -6.71 13.39 22.50
N SER A 122 -7.42 14.49 22.68
CA SER A 122 -7.07 15.42 23.76
C SER A 122 -8.29 16.15 24.31
N LEU A 123 -8.29 16.30 25.64
CA LEU A 123 -9.34 16.89 26.45
C LEU A 123 -9.57 18.38 26.07
N ALA A 124 -10.47 18.66 25.13
CA ALA A 124 -11.18 19.95 25.02
C ALA A 124 -12.27 19.88 23.92
N CYS A 125 -13.45 19.38 24.25
CA CYS A 125 -14.68 19.78 23.56
C CYS A 125 -15.53 20.55 24.58
N ASP A 126 -15.14 21.80 24.86
CA ASP A 126 -15.93 22.68 25.71
C ASP A 126 -16.83 23.54 24.82
N ARG A 127 -18.13 23.26 24.94
CA ARG A 127 -19.29 24.10 24.56
C ARG A 127 -19.49 24.43 23.09
N VAL A 128 -20.30 23.60 22.42
CA VAL A 128 -21.48 24.11 21.71
C VAL A 128 -22.66 23.19 22.03
N GLY A 129 -23.68 23.75 22.67
CA GLY A 129 -24.88 23.02 23.08
C GLY A 129 -25.69 22.57 21.87
N VAL A 130 -25.82 21.25 21.70
CA VAL A 130 -26.84 20.66 20.83
C VAL A 130 -28.11 20.53 21.68
N HIS A 131 -29.02 21.50 21.52
CA HIS A 131 -30.37 21.41 22.05
C HIS A 131 -31.09 20.30 21.28
N TRP A 132 -31.38 19.17 21.94
CA TRP A 132 -32.34 18.20 21.44
C TRP A 132 -33.75 18.79 21.61
N GLN A 133 -34.28 19.45 20.59
CA GLN A 133 -35.73 19.69 20.53
C GLN A 133 -36.38 18.48 19.84
N ASN A 134 -36.95 17.62 20.66
CA ASN A 134 -37.94 16.63 20.23
C ASN A 134 -39.24 17.39 19.97
N GLU A 135 -39.48 17.85 18.74
CA GLU A 135 -40.79 18.39 18.36
C GLU A 135 -41.39 17.58 17.20
N ALA A 136 -42.64 17.25 17.42
CA ALA A 136 -43.47 16.32 16.71
C ALA A 136 -43.78 16.75 15.27
N TRP A 137 -43.83 15.77 14.37
CA TRP A 137 -44.46 15.93 13.05
C TRP A 137 -45.71 15.05 13.00
N ASP A 138 -46.85 15.63 13.37
CA ASP A 138 -48.17 15.11 13.02
C ASP A 138 -48.55 15.69 11.64
N TRP A 139 -48.74 14.81 10.66
CA TRP A 139 -49.22 15.15 9.32
C TRP A 139 -50.50 14.38 9.02
N THR A 140 -51.59 14.59 9.76
CA THR A 140 -52.92 14.35 9.19
C THR A 140 -53.99 15.25 9.80
N LYS A 141 -54.72 15.91 8.90
CA LYS A 141 -56.06 16.46 9.14
C LYS A 141 -57.06 15.38 9.51
#